data_AF-A0A6V8E824-F1
#
_entry.id   AF-A0A6V8E824-F1
#
_cell.length_a   1.000
_cell.length_b   1.000
_cell.length_c   1.000
_cell.angle_alpha   90.00
_cell.angle_beta   90.00
_cell.angle_gamma   90.00
#
_symmetry.space_group_name_H-M   'P 1'
#
loop_
_entity.id
_entity.type
_entity.pdbx_description
1 polymer ?
#
loop_
_entity_poly.entity_id
_entity_poly.type
_entity_poly.pdbx_seq_one_letter_code
_entity_poly.pdbx_strand_id
1 'polypeptide(L)'
;MSDKAKLEYIWLDGFEPTQSLRSKTMIRTDFGGTVAECPMWSFDGSSTLQADGGDSDCMLKPVAVYPDPDRINGYLVMCEVLNADGSPHRTNGRATISDDDDDFWFGFE
;
A
#
# COMPACT_ATOMS: atom_id res chain seq x y z
N MET A 1 -19.89 12.08 18.33
CA MET A 1 -18.51 12.11 17.77
C MET A 1 -18.55 11.26 16.52
N SER A 2 -18.03 11.72 15.38
CA SER A 2 -17.91 10.86 14.18
C SER A 2 -16.93 9.73 14.51
N ASP A 3 -17.27 8.51 14.10
CA ASP A 3 -16.48 7.32 14.39
C ASP A 3 -15.20 7.35 13.53
N LYS A 4 -14.04 7.15 14.17
CA LYS A 4 -12.73 7.30 13.51
C LYS A 4 -12.18 5.95 13.08
N ALA A 5 -12.01 5.78 11.77
CA ALA A 5 -11.37 4.64 11.18
C ALA A 5 -9.84 4.78 11.19
N LYS A 6 -9.15 3.65 11.40
CA LYS A 6 -7.68 3.52 11.34
C LYS A 6 -7.33 2.73 10.09
N LEU A 7 -6.72 3.37 9.11
CA LEU A 7 -6.31 2.74 7.87
C LEU A 7 -4.81 2.48 7.95
N GLU A 8 -4.41 1.24 8.17
CA GLU A 8 -3.01 0.82 8.17
C GLU A 8 -2.56 0.58 6.72
N TYR A 9 -1.84 1.53 6.14
CA TYR A 9 -1.29 1.40 4.79
C TYR A 9 -0.08 0.49 4.85
N ILE A 10 -0.08 -0.60 4.09
CA ILE A 10 0.95 -1.63 4.08
C ILE A 10 1.55 -1.73 2.67
N TRP A 11 2.87 -1.76 2.58
CA TRP A 11 3.61 -1.92 1.32
C TRP A 11 4.90 -2.71 1.51
N LEU A 12 5.51 -3.10 0.39
CA LEU A 12 6.82 -3.76 0.35
C LEU A 12 7.93 -2.73 0.07
N ASP A 13 9.02 -2.83 0.81
CA ASP A 13 10.19 -1.96 0.66
C ASP A 13 11.13 -2.40 -0.48
N GLY A 14 12.31 -1.78 -0.57
CA GLY A 14 13.33 -2.06 -1.58
C GLY A 14 14.49 -2.94 -1.10
N PHE A 15 14.35 -3.65 0.02
CA PHE A 15 15.44 -4.53 0.47
C PHE A 15 15.61 -5.75 -0.44
N GLU A 16 16.87 -6.13 -0.66
CA GLU A 16 17.26 -7.32 -1.40
C GLU A 16 18.09 -8.27 -0.49
N PRO A 17 18.01 -9.59 -0.70
CA PRO A 17 17.27 -10.29 -1.75
C PRO A 17 15.77 -10.41 -1.48
N THR A 18 15.30 -10.05 -0.29
CA THR A 18 13.91 -10.21 0.13
C THR A 18 13.37 -8.88 0.65
N GLN A 19 12.25 -8.44 0.07
CA GLN A 19 11.53 -7.26 0.53
C GLN A 19 10.91 -7.49 1.91
N SER A 20 10.85 -6.45 2.73
CA SER A 20 10.14 -6.46 4.01
C SER A 20 8.85 -5.66 3.95
N LEU A 21 7.91 -6.00 4.82
CA LEU A 21 6.69 -5.22 5.02
C LEU A 21 6.99 -3.94 5.79
N ARG A 22 6.38 -2.84 5.33
CA ARG A 22 6.35 -1.55 6.00
C ARG A 22 4.90 -1.12 6.17
N SER A 23 4.63 -0.33 7.21
CA SER A 23 3.29 0.21 7.39
C SER A 23 3.25 1.54 8.12
N LYS A 24 2.13 2.25 7.97
CA LYS A 24 1.77 3.41 8.80
C LYS A 24 0.26 3.66 8.79
N THR A 25 -0.24 4.28 9.85
CA THR A 25 -1.68 4.49 10.03
C THR A 25 -2.14 5.87 9.58
N MET A 26 -3.15 5.93 8.70
CA MET A 26 -3.97 7.14 8.46
C MET A 26 -5.22 7.08 9.34
N ILE A 27 -5.60 8.21 9.94
CA ILE A 27 -6.89 8.34 10.64
C ILE A 27 -7.88 9.04 9.73
N ARG A 28 -9.06 8.44 9.55
CA ARG A 28 -10.15 8.99 8.72
C ARG A 28 -11.47 8.99 9.49
N THR A 29 -12.35 9.92 9.18
CA THR A 29 -13.75 9.91 9.59
C THR A 29 -14.60 9.44 8.41
N ASP A 30 -15.76 8.85 8.70
CA ASP A 30 -16.78 8.49 7.71
C ASP A 30 -16.23 7.60 6.57
N PHE A 31 -15.43 6.58 6.91
CA PHE A 31 -14.84 5.64 5.96
C PHE A 31 -15.74 4.41 5.78
N GLY A 32 -16.17 4.13 4.55
CA GLY A 32 -17.10 3.04 4.21
C GLY A 32 -16.45 1.66 4.07
N GLY A 33 -15.12 1.57 4.16
CA GLY A 33 -14.40 0.30 4.07
C GLY A 33 -14.12 -0.14 2.63
N THR A 34 -14.14 0.78 1.66
CA THR A 34 -13.84 0.46 0.25
C THR A 34 -12.48 1.03 -0.18
N VAL A 35 -11.82 0.33 -1.12
CA VAL A 35 -10.52 0.78 -1.64
C VAL A 35 -10.63 2.13 -2.37
N ALA A 36 -11.77 2.41 -3.00
CA ALA A 36 -12.01 3.67 -3.72
C ALA A 36 -12.03 4.91 -2.80
N GLU A 37 -12.31 4.72 -1.52
CA GLU A 37 -12.31 5.78 -0.50
C GLU A 37 -10.93 6.00 0.13
N CYS A 38 -9.96 5.11 -0.14
CA CYS A 38 -8.59 5.24 0.34
C CYS A 38 -7.83 6.26 -0.54
N PRO A 39 -7.38 7.40 0.01
CA PRO A 39 -6.59 8.35 -0.77
C PRO A 39 -5.21 7.77 -1.12
N MET A 40 -4.66 8.24 -2.25
CA MET A 40 -3.22 8.13 -2.48
C MET A 40 -2.46 8.76 -1.31
N TRP A 41 -1.34 8.16 -0.93
CA TRP A 41 -0.46 8.71 0.09
C TRP A 41 0.99 8.72 -0.39
N SER A 42 1.89 9.28 0.40
CA SER A 42 3.32 9.32 0.11
C SER A 42 4.11 8.88 1.33
N PHE A 43 5.34 8.42 1.15
CA PHE A 43 6.29 8.10 2.21
C PHE A 43 7.71 8.42 1.79
N ASP A 44 8.61 8.53 2.78
CA ASP A 44 10.04 8.70 2.53
C ASP A 44 10.66 7.36 2.10
N GLY A 45 10.93 7.25 0.80
CA GLY A 45 11.58 6.14 0.14
C GLY A 45 13.04 5.93 0.53
N SER A 46 13.72 6.96 1.06
CA SER A 46 15.13 6.85 1.45
C SER A 46 15.35 5.92 2.65
N SER A 47 14.38 5.90 3.56
CA SER A 47 14.37 5.00 4.73
C SER A 47 13.99 3.55 4.39
N THR A 48 13.71 3.25 3.11
CA THR A 48 13.18 1.94 2.65
C THR A 48 13.91 1.39 1.42
N LEU A 49 15.04 1.99 1.02
CA LEU A 49 15.81 1.63 -0.20
C LEU A 49 15.03 1.82 -1.52
N GLN A 50 14.04 2.71 -1.52
CA GLN A 50 13.19 2.99 -2.68
C GLN A 50 13.53 4.33 -3.33
N ALA A 51 14.21 5.24 -2.64
CA ALA A 51 14.63 6.51 -3.23
C ALA A 51 15.94 7.03 -2.61
N ASP A 52 16.60 7.96 -3.29
CA ASP A 52 17.76 8.66 -2.75
C ASP A 52 17.32 9.88 -1.93
N GLY A 53 18.11 10.29 -0.94
CA GLY A 53 17.71 11.35 0.01
C GLY A 53 17.49 12.76 -0.57
N GLY A 54 17.83 13.00 -1.84
CA GLY A 54 17.62 14.29 -2.51
C GLY A 54 16.25 14.43 -3.20
N ASP A 55 15.60 13.30 -3.51
CA ASP A 55 14.26 13.20 -4.09
C ASP A 55 13.63 11.90 -3.60
N SER A 56 13.15 11.93 -2.35
CA SER A 56 12.86 10.71 -1.61
C SER A 56 11.39 10.31 -1.58
N ASP A 57 10.50 11.10 -2.18
CA ASP A 57 9.07 10.83 -2.11
C ASP A 57 8.68 9.64 -3.00
N CYS A 58 8.10 8.61 -2.39
CA CYS A 58 7.41 7.52 -3.08
C CYS A 58 5.92 7.59 -2.76
N MET A 59 5.09 7.14 -3.70
CA MET A 59 3.64 7.18 -3.57
C MET A 59 3.08 5.79 -3.23
N LEU A 60 2.05 5.76 -2.40
CA LEU A 60 1.27 4.57 -2.05
C LEU A 60 -0.06 4.62 -2.78
N LYS A 61 -0.31 3.63 -3.63
CA LYS A 61 -1.58 3.42 -4.32
C LYS A 61 -2.35 2.28 -3.66
N PRO A 62 -3.47 2.55 -2.98
CA PRO A 62 -4.34 1.50 -2.46
C PRO A 62 -4.82 0.56 -3.57
N VAL A 63 -4.70 -0.75 -3.35
CA VAL A 63 -5.14 -1.79 -4.29
C VAL A 63 -6.10 -2.80 -3.67
N ALA A 64 -6.05 -2.98 -2.35
CA ALA A 64 -7.03 -3.79 -1.62
C ALA A 64 -7.23 -3.24 -0.20
N VAL A 65 -8.39 -3.53 0.38
CA VAL A 65 -8.71 -3.18 1.76
C VAL A 65 -9.37 -4.36 2.46
N TYR A 66 -8.98 -4.60 3.71
CA TYR A 66 -9.52 -5.66 4.55
C TYR A 66 -9.82 -5.12 5.95
N PRO A 67 -10.82 -5.63 6.67
CA PRO A 67 -10.98 -5.34 8.10
C PRO A 67 -9.73 -5.76 8.88
N ASP A 68 -9.26 -4.91 9.76
CA ASP A 68 -8.16 -5.23 10.69
C ASP A 68 -8.70 -6.10 11.84
N PRO A 69 -8.19 -7.33 12.03
CA PRO A 69 -8.72 -8.24 13.05
C PRO A 69 -8.38 -7.80 14.49
N ASP A 70 -7.38 -6.94 14.67
CA ASP A 70 -6.84 -6.57 15.98
C ASP A 70 -7.32 -5.19 16.46
N ARG A 71 -7.80 -4.34 15.54
CA ARG A 71 -8.15 -2.95 15.85
C ARG A 71 -9.63 -2.67 15.67
N ILE A 72 -10.22 -2.02 16.68
CA ILE A 72 -11.59 -1.48 16.59
C ILE A 72 -11.63 -0.39 15.51
N ASN A 73 -12.57 -0.51 14.58
CA ASN A 73 -12.72 0.39 13.43
C ASN A 73 -11.39 0.53 12.66
N GLY A 74 -10.72 -0.61 12.43
CA GLY A 74 -9.45 -0.71 11.76
C GLY A 74 -9.57 -1.40 10.39
N TYR A 75 -8.70 -0.99 9.48
CA TYR A 75 -8.62 -1.52 8.13
C TYR A 75 -7.16 -1.67 7.71
N LEU A 76 -6.81 -2.80 7.11
CA LEU A 76 -5.54 -3.03 6.44
C LEU A 76 -5.69 -2.59 4.98
N VAL A 77 -4.86 -1.64 4.54
CA VAL A 77 -4.88 -1.09 3.19
C VAL A 77 -3.62 -1.54 2.46
N MET A 78 -3.75 -2.53 1.59
CA MET A 78 -2.64 -3.03 0.78
C MET A 78 -2.34 -2.02 -0.34
N CYS A 79 -1.08 -1.65 -0.48
CA CYS A 79 -0.65 -0.62 -1.42
C CYS A 79 0.43 -1.11 -2.39
N GLU A 80 0.35 -0.63 -3.63
CA GLU A 80 1.48 -0.59 -4.56
C GLU A 80 2.34 0.65 -4.32
N VAL A 81 3.63 0.55 -4.65
CA VAL A 81 4.55 1.68 -4.63
C VAL A 81 4.72 2.25 -6.04
N LEU A 82 4.56 3.56 -6.16
CA LEU A 82 4.83 4.32 -7.38
C LEU A 82 5.95 5.34 -7.12
N ASN A 83 6.63 5.74 -8.18
CA ASN A 83 7.48 6.92 -8.20
C ASN A 83 6.63 8.20 -8.00
N ALA A 84 7.30 9.32 -7.73
CA ALA A 84 6.64 10.62 -7.58
C ALA A 84 5.85 11.07 -8.83
N ASP A 85 6.24 10.62 -10.02
CA ASP A 85 5.54 10.89 -11.29
C ASP A 85 4.32 9.98 -11.53
N GLY A 86 4.06 9.02 -10.62
CA GLY A 86 2.97 8.06 -10.71
C GLY A 86 3.28 6.81 -11.52
N SER A 87 4.49 6.65 -12.08
CA SER A 87 4.88 5.39 -12.71
C SER A 87 5.11 4.31 -11.64
N PRO A 88 4.93 3.02 -11.96
CA PRO A 88 5.30 1.94 -11.04
C PRO A 88 6.76 2.05 -10.59
N HIS A 89 7.00 1.95 -9.28
CA HIS A 89 8.37 1.90 -8.77
C HIS A 89 9.03 0.58 -9.17
N ARG A 90 10.36 0.54 -9.34
CA ARG A 90 11.08 -0.67 -9.81
C ARG A 90 10.88 -1.91 -8.93
N THR A 91 10.53 -1.71 -7.65
CA THR A 91 10.26 -2.79 -6.67
C THR A 91 8.80 -3.25 -6.66
N ASN A 92 7.93 -2.66 -7.50
CA ASN A 92 6.52 -2.97 -7.59
C ASN A 92 6.30 -4.20 -8.50
N GLY A 93 6.42 -5.39 -7.91
CA GLY A 93 6.14 -6.65 -8.61
C GLY A 93 4.68 -6.83 -8.99
N ARG A 94 3.71 -6.15 -8.35
CA ARG A 94 2.29 -6.25 -8.72
C ARG A 94 2.04 -5.64 -10.10
N ALA A 95 2.74 -4.56 -10.44
CA ALA A 95 2.61 -3.89 -11.73
C ALA A 95 3.13 -4.71 -12.93
N THR A 96 3.83 -5.83 -12.70
CA THR A 96 4.32 -6.71 -13.78
C THR A 96 3.35 -7.81 -14.15
N ILE A 97 2.23 -7.93 -13.43
CA ILE A 97 1.20 -8.95 -13.65
C ILE A 97 0.16 -8.38 -14.63
N SER A 98 -0.07 -9.09 -15.74
CA SER A 98 -1.16 -8.77 -16.69
C SER A 98 -2.48 -9.33 -16.20
N ASP A 99 -3.50 -8.49 -16.12
CA ASP A 99 -4.84 -8.81 -15.60
C ASP A 99 -5.82 -9.19 -16.73
N ASP A 100 -5.31 -9.83 -17.79
CA ASP A 100 -6.08 -10.07 -19.02
C ASP A 100 -6.89 -11.38 -18.98
N ASP A 101 -6.76 -12.16 -17.90
CA ASP A 101 -7.45 -13.44 -17.72
C ASP A 101 -7.74 -13.70 -16.23
N ASP A 102 -9.01 -13.56 -15.85
CA ASP A 102 -9.52 -13.72 -14.48
C ASP A 102 -9.76 -15.19 -14.08
N ASP A 103 -9.48 -16.18 -14.95
CA ASP A 103 -9.79 -17.60 -14.70
C ASP A 103 -8.60 -18.39 -14.12
N PHE A 104 -7.50 -17.73 -13.78
CA PHE A 104 -6.37 -18.39 -13.11
C PHE A 104 -6.59 -18.56 -11.60
N TRP A 105 -6.31 -19.76 -11.09
CA TRP A 105 -6.44 -20.10 -9.67
C TRP A 105 -5.07 -20.43 -9.08
N PHE A 106 -4.71 -19.74 -8.01
CA PHE A 106 -3.44 -19.94 -7.31
C PHE A 106 -3.70 -20.32 -5.85
N GLY A 107 -2.95 -21.30 -5.36
CA GLY A 107 -2.89 -21.68 -3.95
C GLY A 107 -1.43 -21.66 -3.50
N PHE A 108 -1.16 -20.97 -2.39
CA PHE A 108 0.17 -20.88 -1.79
C PHE A 108 0.12 -21.58 -0.42
N GLU A 109 1.16 -22.38 -0.11
CA GLU A 109 1.33 -23.08 1.17
C GLU A 109 2.15 -22.25 2.16
#